data_AF-K8GG30-F1
#
_entry.id   AF-K8GG30-F1
#
_cell.length_a   1.000
_cell.length_b   1.000
_cell.length_c   1.000
_cell.angle_alpha   90.00
_cell.angle_beta   90.00
_cell.angle_gamma   90.00
#
_symmetry.space_group_name_H-M   'P 1'
#
loop_
_entity.id
_entity.type
_entity.pdbx_description
1 polymer ?
#
loop_
_entity_poly.entity_id
_entity_poly.type
_entity_poly.pdbx_seq_one_letter_code
_entity_poly.pdbx_strand_id
1 'polypeptide(L)'
;MKRKKLNLLDKKFDDIQLPKWSGLIVVGDPVTKDQAKEILIQTDTLQFDSSYMEMKLKYSAYLYGIENYDENSYFQDAYDFFRLDNGNIDWERYEDARTRIICDLGLLDIRYINNHRILSSSPIGWCDWNGYIGCNSYNVSEDPTVEDVYLDWLYIAETFSFLKLRSQLFDQEAGKADAKPVVEFKIENSYVEVVIPSEPLGVFETQGDDRSEIGCSFEQFKEAVDLRKSKRVRTDETIYFD
;
A
#
# COMPACT_ATOMS: atom_id res chain seq x y z
N MET A 1 12.12 -18.70 10.01
CA MET A 1 13.25 -18.12 9.25
C MET A 1 13.38 -16.59 9.39
N LYS A 2 12.34 -15.85 9.81
CA LYS A 2 12.31 -14.36 9.88
C LYS A 2 13.19 -13.65 10.93
N ARG A 3 13.56 -14.28 12.06
CA ARG A 3 14.26 -13.59 13.18
C ARG A 3 15.75 -13.31 12.98
N LYS A 4 16.42 -13.82 11.94
CA LYS A 4 17.86 -13.60 11.72
C LYS A 4 18.20 -12.31 10.95
N LYS A 5 17.21 -11.60 10.38
CA LYS A 5 17.43 -10.34 9.63
C LYS A 5 17.25 -9.06 10.47
N LEU A 6 16.78 -9.13 11.71
CA LEU A 6 16.54 -7.92 12.53
C LEU A 6 17.82 -7.21 13.05
N ASN A 7 19.00 -7.85 12.99
CA ASN A 7 20.27 -7.20 13.40
C ASN A 7 20.91 -6.34 12.27
N LEU A 8 20.16 -5.94 11.24
CA LEU A 8 20.71 -5.28 10.05
C LEU A 8 20.70 -3.75 10.13
N LEU A 9 19.83 -3.16 10.96
CA LEU A 9 19.88 -1.71 11.19
C LEU A 9 21.10 -1.39 12.06
N ASP A 10 21.96 -0.55 11.52
CA ASP A 10 23.10 0.00 12.25
C ASP A 10 22.55 0.80 13.45
N LYS A 11 23.10 0.56 14.64
CA LYS A 11 22.64 1.18 15.91
C LYS A 11 22.54 2.71 15.83
N LYS A 12 23.28 3.33 14.90
CA LYS A 12 23.23 4.78 14.65
C LYS A 12 21.83 5.29 14.26
N PHE A 13 20.92 4.41 13.81
CA PHE A 13 19.57 4.80 13.44
C PHE A 13 18.55 4.67 14.58
N ASP A 14 18.90 3.95 15.66
CA ASP A 14 18.03 3.76 16.84
C ASP A 14 17.76 5.10 17.56
N ASP A 15 18.69 6.05 17.45
CA ASP A 15 18.61 7.37 18.09
C ASP A 15 17.81 8.40 17.25
N ILE A 16 17.43 8.07 16.02
CA ILE A 16 16.65 8.98 15.17
C ILE A 16 15.18 8.92 15.59
N GLN A 17 14.72 10.00 16.22
CA GLN A 17 13.31 10.21 16.53
C GLN A 17 12.61 10.85 15.33
N LEU A 18 11.59 10.17 14.81
CA LEU A 18 10.71 10.74 13.80
C LEU A 18 9.59 11.53 14.50
N PRO A 19 9.19 12.69 13.97
CA PRO A 19 8.01 13.36 14.46
C PRO A 19 6.76 12.54 14.12
N LYS A 20 5.68 12.83 14.82
CA LYS A 20 4.35 12.46 14.37
C LYS A 20 4.12 13.02 12.97
N TRP A 21 3.59 12.19 12.07
CA TRP A 21 3.32 12.56 10.67
C TRP A 21 4.56 12.96 9.86
N SER A 22 5.69 12.29 10.08
CA SER A 22 6.92 12.50 9.29
C SER A 22 6.63 12.45 7.79
N GLY A 23 7.03 13.51 7.07
CA GLY A 23 6.89 13.60 5.63
C GLY A 23 7.78 12.58 4.92
N LEU A 24 7.28 12.03 3.82
CA LEU A 24 7.95 11.05 2.98
C LEU A 24 8.10 11.59 1.56
N ILE A 25 9.32 11.51 1.03
CA ILE A 25 9.57 11.65 -0.40
C ILE A 25 10.00 10.29 -0.96
N VAL A 26 9.47 9.91 -2.12
CA VAL A 26 9.88 8.73 -2.89
C VAL A 26 10.21 9.17 -4.30
N VAL A 27 11.31 8.66 -4.86
CA VAL A 27 11.72 8.83 -6.26
C VAL A 27 12.28 7.50 -6.77
N GLY A 28 11.81 7.00 -7.90
CA GLY A 28 12.31 5.76 -8.46
C GLY A 28 12.19 5.64 -9.97
N ASP A 29 12.75 4.56 -10.51
CA ASP A 29 12.60 4.19 -11.90
C ASP A 29 11.14 3.75 -12.17
N PRO A 30 10.57 4.11 -13.34
CA PRO A 30 9.22 3.67 -13.67
C PRO A 30 9.16 2.16 -13.87
N VAL A 31 8.01 1.58 -13.54
CA VAL A 31 7.69 0.16 -13.73
C VAL A 31 6.68 -0.02 -14.86
N THR A 32 6.49 -1.24 -15.32
CA THR A 32 5.43 -1.55 -16.30
C THR A 32 4.05 -1.42 -15.66
N LYS A 33 3.00 -1.22 -16.48
CA LYS A 33 1.61 -1.16 -15.97
C LYS A 33 1.18 -2.42 -15.22
N ASP A 34 1.64 -3.60 -15.66
CA ASP A 34 1.30 -4.84 -14.96
C ASP A 34 2.01 -4.95 -13.61
N GLN A 35 3.26 -4.51 -13.52
CA GLN A 35 3.97 -4.39 -12.25
C GLN A 35 3.30 -3.37 -11.32
N ALA A 36 2.82 -2.25 -11.87
CA ALA A 36 2.10 -1.23 -11.11
C ALA A 36 0.80 -1.78 -10.50
N LYS A 37 0.00 -2.52 -11.29
CA LYS A 37 -1.21 -3.23 -10.80
C LYS A 37 -0.87 -4.14 -9.63
N GLU A 38 0.24 -4.88 -9.71
CA GLU A 38 0.66 -5.77 -8.63
C GLU A 38 1.04 -5.01 -7.37
N ILE A 39 1.86 -3.96 -7.48
CA ILE A 39 2.24 -3.11 -6.36
C ILE A 39 0.99 -2.54 -5.71
N LEU A 40 0.12 -1.89 -6.49
CA LEU A 40 -1.08 -1.23 -5.98
C LEU A 40 -2.00 -2.22 -5.26
N ILE A 41 -2.28 -3.39 -5.84
CA ILE A 41 -3.14 -4.37 -5.17
C ILE A 41 -2.49 -4.91 -3.90
N GLN A 42 -1.20 -5.27 -3.92
CA GLN A 42 -0.56 -5.94 -2.79
C GLN A 42 -0.14 -4.99 -1.66
N THR A 43 -0.05 -3.69 -1.91
CA THR A 43 0.34 -2.69 -0.91
C THR A 43 -0.81 -1.80 -0.44
N ASP A 44 -2.03 -2.01 -0.94
CA ASP A 44 -3.24 -1.31 -0.49
C ASP A 44 -3.89 -2.02 0.69
N THR A 45 -4.58 -1.25 1.52
CA THR A 45 -5.34 -1.75 2.68
C THR A 45 -6.68 -2.36 2.28
N LEU A 46 -7.12 -2.11 1.04
CA LEU A 46 -8.44 -2.40 0.48
C LEU A 46 -9.58 -1.80 1.32
N GLN A 47 -9.28 -0.76 2.10
CA GLN A 47 -10.28 0.07 2.76
C GLN A 47 -10.70 1.15 1.78
N PHE A 48 -11.83 0.92 1.09
CA PHE A 48 -12.34 1.90 0.16
C PHE A 48 -12.87 3.11 0.91
N ASP A 49 -12.28 4.28 0.68
CA ASP A 49 -12.73 5.55 1.25
C ASP A 49 -13.26 6.45 0.14
N SER A 50 -14.54 6.75 0.16
CA SER A 50 -15.23 7.41 -0.94
C SER A 50 -16.62 7.83 -0.49
N SER A 51 -17.06 8.99 -0.94
CA SER A 51 -18.45 9.41 -0.77
C SER A 51 -19.40 8.67 -1.73
N TYR A 52 -18.88 7.97 -2.74
CA TYR A 52 -19.67 7.23 -3.73
C TYR A 52 -19.97 5.81 -3.25
N MET A 53 -21.07 5.65 -2.51
CA MET A 53 -21.47 4.36 -1.90
C MET A 53 -21.62 3.23 -2.93
N GLU A 54 -22.23 3.51 -4.08
CA GLU A 54 -22.42 2.54 -5.16
C GLU A 54 -21.07 1.94 -5.61
N MET A 55 -20.04 2.77 -5.75
CA MET A 55 -18.70 2.30 -6.11
C MET A 55 -18.08 1.46 -4.99
N LYS A 56 -18.17 1.90 -3.73
CA LYS A 56 -17.66 1.12 -2.58
C LYS A 56 -18.25 -0.29 -2.56
N LEU A 57 -19.56 -0.39 -2.72
CA LEU A 57 -20.29 -1.64 -2.70
C LEU A 57 -19.93 -2.50 -3.91
N LYS A 58 -19.83 -1.92 -5.11
CA LYS A 58 -19.43 -2.62 -6.34
C LYS A 58 -18.03 -3.23 -6.22
N TYR A 59 -17.05 -2.47 -5.74
CA TYR A 59 -15.68 -2.94 -5.54
C TYR A 59 -15.61 -4.03 -4.47
N SER A 60 -16.30 -3.82 -3.34
CA SER A 60 -16.36 -4.78 -2.24
C SER A 60 -17.05 -6.08 -2.66
N ALA A 61 -18.19 -6.01 -3.35
CA ALA A 61 -18.89 -7.18 -3.85
C ALA A 61 -17.99 -8.01 -4.77
N TYR A 62 -17.24 -7.37 -5.66
CA TYR A 62 -16.26 -8.07 -6.51
C TYR A 62 -15.16 -8.76 -5.69
N LEU A 63 -14.60 -8.05 -4.71
CA LEU A 63 -13.50 -8.54 -3.88
C LEU A 63 -13.93 -9.74 -3.01
N TYR A 64 -15.12 -9.66 -2.41
CA TYR A 64 -15.68 -10.68 -1.52
C TYR A 64 -16.46 -11.80 -2.26
N GLY A 65 -16.57 -11.74 -3.59
CA GLY A 65 -17.25 -12.78 -4.39
C GLY A 65 -18.77 -12.79 -4.24
N ILE A 66 -19.38 -11.61 -4.16
CA ILE A 66 -20.82 -11.43 -3.94
C ILE A 66 -21.49 -11.17 -5.28
N GLU A 67 -22.16 -12.20 -5.82
CA GLU A 67 -22.73 -12.19 -7.17
C GLU A 67 -24.07 -11.46 -7.27
N ASN A 68 -24.80 -11.30 -6.16
CA ASN A 68 -26.17 -10.75 -6.13
C ASN A 68 -26.27 -9.56 -5.18
N TYR A 69 -25.37 -8.59 -5.32
CA TYR A 69 -25.51 -7.29 -4.66
C TYR A 69 -26.59 -6.47 -5.39
N ASP A 70 -27.62 -6.05 -4.65
CA ASP A 70 -28.65 -5.13 -5.14
C ASP A 70 -28.19 -3.69 -4.90
N GLU A 71 -28.00 -2.91 -5.97
CA GLU A 71 -27.63 -1.50 -5.90
C GLU A 71 -28.66 -0.63 -5.15
N ASN A 72 -29.89 -1.12 -5.00
CA ASN A 72 -30.96 -0.44 -4.25
C ASN A 72 -31.02 -0.85 -2.77
N SER A 73 -30.14 -1.75 -2.32
CA SER A 73 -30.08 -2.17 -0.92
C SER A 73 -29.51 -1.06 -0.04
N TYR A 74 -30.01 -0.96 1.20
CA TYR A 74 -29.56 0.05 2.18
C TYR A 74 -28.23 -0.34 2.84
N PHE A 75 -27.24 -0.78 2.07
CA PHE A 75 -25.90 -1.02 2.59
C PHE A 75 -25.17 0.31 2.82
N GLN A 76 -24.64 0.45 4.02
CA GLN A 76 -23.82 1.57 4.48
C GLN A 76 -22.33 1.27 4.36
N ASP A 77 -21.94 -0.01 4.30
CA ASP A 77 -20.54 -0.42 4.12
C ASP A 77 -20.41 -1.90 3.68
N ALA A 78 -19.19 -2.33 3.33
CA ALA A 78 -18.85 -3.71 2.97
C ALA A 78 -19.21 -4.73 4.05
N TYR A 79 -19.23 -4.33 5.33
CA TYR A 79 -19.65 -5.20 6.43
C TYR A 79 -21.09 -5.68 6.30
N ASP A 80 -21.95 -4.91 5.64
CA ASP A 80 -23.37 -5.24 5.56
C ASP A 80 -23.67 -6.48 4.71
N PHE A 81 -22.72 -6.88 3.86
CA PHE A 81 -22.76 -8.17 3.18
C PHE A 81 -22.72 -9.37 4.13
N PHE A 82 -22.24 -9.15 5.35
CA PHE A 82 -22.10 -10.14 6.41
C PHE A 82 -23.15 -9.92 7.51
N ARG A 83 -24.18 -9.10 7.26
CA ARG A 83 -25.24 -8.84 8.24
C ARG A 83 -26.18 -10.06 8.35
N LEU A 84 -26.44 -10.48 9.58
CA LEU A 84 -27.39 -11.52 9.94
C LEU A 84 -28.83 -10.97 9.97
N ASP A 85 -29.83 -11.86 9.96
CA ASP A 85 -31.26 -11.49 10.01
C ASP A 85 -31.65 -10.65 11.25
N ASN A 86 -30.89 -10.79 12.35
CA ASN A 86 -31.09 -10.01 13.58
C ASN A 86 -30.46 -8.60 13.52
N GLY A 87 -29.85 -8.23 12.40
CA GLY A 87 -29.19 -6.94 12.17
C GLY A 87 -27.74 -6.85 12.63
N ASN A 88 -27.21 -7.86 13.32
CA ASN A 88 -25.79 -7.91 13.74
C ASN A 88 -24.88 -8.35 12.58
N ILE A 89 -23.60 -7.96 12.64
CA ILE A 89 -22.58 -8.41 11.67
C ILE A 89 -22.02 -9.77 12.10
N ASP A 90 -21.94 -10.70 11.15
CA ASP A 90 -21.21 -11.95 11.27
C ASP A 90 -19.70 -11.71 11.11
N TRP A 91 -19.06 -11.30 12.21
CA TRP A 91 -17.63 -10.98 12.24
C TRP A 91 -16.74 -12.18 11.89
N GLU A 92 -17.14 -13.40 12.21
CA GLU A 92 -16.39 -14.60 11.86
C GLU A 92 -16.37 -14.80 10.35
N ARG A 93 -17.53 -14.73 9.69
CA ARG A 93 -17.63 -14.82 8.23
C ARG A 93 -16.89 -13.69 7.52
N TYR A 94 -16.93 -12.47 8.08
CA TYR A 94 -16.19 -11.33 7.57
C TYR A 94 -14.67 -11.56 7.66
N GLU A 95 -14.14 -11.93 8.82
CA GLU A 95 -12.71 -12.19 9.01
C GLU A 95 -12.20 -13.36 8.16
N ASP A 96 -13.02 -14.41 8.00
CA ASP A 96 -12.72 -15.51 7.07
C ASP A 96 -12.62 -15.02 5.62
N ALA A 97 -13.55 -14.18 5.18
CA ALA A 97 -13.54 -13.62 3.83
C ALA A 97 -12.33 -12.69 3.63
N ARG A 98 -12.04 -11.83 4.60
CA ARG A 98 -10.89 -10.93 4.61
C ARG A 98 -9.57 -11.71 4.59
N THR A 99 -9.44 -12.75 5.41
CA THR A 99 -8.25 -13.63 5.44
C THR A 99 -8.03 -14.30 4.09
N ARG A 100 -9.10 -14.81 3.45
CA ARG A 100 -9.00 -15.37 2.09
C ARG A 100 -8.49 -14.33 1.09
N ILE A 101 -9.00 -13.10 1.11
CA ILE A 101 -8.54 -12.03 0.22
C ILE A 101 -7.05 -11.70 0.44
N ILE A 102 -6.63 -11.56 1.70
CA ILE A 102 -5.23 -11.33 2.06
C ILE A 102 -4.33 -12.40 1.45
N CYS A 103 -4.71 -13.68 1.62
CA CYS A 103 -3.96 -14.80 1.06
C CYS A 103 -4.03 -14.88 -0.48
N ASP A 104 -5.20 -14.67 -1.07
CA ASP A 104 -5.46 -14.78 -2.51
C ASP A 104 -4.72 -13.74 -3.32
N LEU A 105 -4.71 -12.50 -2.83
CA LEU A 105 -4.04 -11.40 -3.51
C LEU A 105 -2.55 -11.31 -3.14
N GLY A 106 -2.17 -11.91 -2.01
CA GLY A 106 -0.84 -11.79 -1.44
C GLY A 106 -0.59 -10.38 -0.92
N LEU A 107 -1.55 -9.85 -0.16
CA LEU A 107 -1.41 -8.52 0.45
C LEU A 107 -0.23 -8.53 1.42
N LEU A 108 0.57 -7.46 1.38
CA LEU A 108 1.69 -7.29 2.27
C LEU A 108 1.21 -6.79 3.62
N ASP A 109 1.79 -7.36 4.68
CA ASP A 109 1.60 -6.91 6.06
C ASP A 109 2.53 -5.71 6.32
N ILE A 110 2.14 -4.56 5.77
CA ILE A 110 2.84 -3.28 5.87
C ILE A 110 1.92 -2.24 6.51
N ARG A 111 2.49 -1.27 7.22
CA ARG A 111 1.70 -0.32 8.03
C ARG A 111 1.82 1.13 7.58
N TYR A 112 3.01 1.53 7.17
CA TYR A 112 3.44 2.90 6.97
C TYR A 112 3.65 3.25 5.50
N ILE A 113 4.04 2.28 4.64
CA ILE A 113 4.38 2.49 3.23
C ILE A 113 3.35 1.83 2.31
N ASN A 114 2.08 2.16 2.51
CA ASN A 114 0.98 1.66 1.70
C ASN A 114 0.72 2.53 0.46
N ASN A 115 -0.04 1.98 -0.48
CA ASN A 115 -0.72 2.76 -1.50
C ASN A 115 -2.21 2.76 -1.18
N HIS A 116 -2.88 3.90 -1.27
CA HIS A 116 -4.32 4.04 -1.11
C HIS A 116 -4.89 4.75 -2.34
N ARG A 117 -4.82 4.05 -3.47
CA ARG A 117 -5.10 4.60 -4.82
C ARG A 117 -6.12 3.78 -5.61
N ILE A 118 -6.80 2.83 -4.97
CA ILE A 118 -7.86 2.06 -5.64
C ILE A 118 -9.17 2.84 -5.64
N LEU A 119 -9.64 3.23 -4.46
CA LEU A 119 -10.86 4.03 -4.26
C LEU A 119 -10.68 4.84 -2.99
N SER A 120 -10.16 6.07 -3.13
CA SER A 120 -9.86 7.00 -2.05
C SER A 120 -10.31 8.42 -2.42
N SER A 121 -10.97 9.14 -1.50
CA SER A 121 -11.20 10.59 -1.62
C SER A 121 -9.96 11.43 -1.34
N SER A 122 -8.92 10.83 -0.76
CA SER A 122 -7.61 11.45 -0.54
C SER A 122 -6.53 10.45 -0.94
N PRO A 123 -6.33 10.24 -2.26
CA PRO A 123 -5.42 9.23 -2.76
C PRO A 123 -4.00 9.54 -2.28
N ILE A 124 -3.42 8.61 -1.52
CA ILE A 124 -2.03 8.67 -1.05
C ILE A 124 -1.29 7.45 -1.60
N GLY A 125 0.01 7.58 -1.82
CA GLY A 125 0.84 6.46 -2.27
C GLY A 125 1.97 6.89 -3.19
N TRP A 126 2.88 5.96 -3.41
CA TRP A 126 4.16 6.17 -4.08
C TRP A 126 4.25 5.48 -5.45
N CYS A 127 3.23 4.72 -5.86
CA CYS A 127 3.09 4.13 -7.19
C CYS A 127 1.76 4.59 -7.80
N ASP A 128 1.72 4.88 -9.11
CA ASP A 128 0.45 5.13 -9.83
C ASP A 128 0.09 3.99 -10.80
N TRP A 129 -1.09 4.05 -11.41
CA TRP A 129 -1.57 3.03 -12.37
C TRP A 129 -0.80 3.00 -13.70
N ASN A 130 -0.01 4.04 -13.99
CA ASN A 130 0.83 4.13 -15.17
C ASN A 130 2.25 3.61 -14.93
N GLY A 131 2.58 3.22 -13.69
CA GLY A 131 3.88 2.72 -13.29
C GLY A 131 4.88 3.80 -12.93
N TYR A 132 4.44 5.03 -12.69
CA TYR A 132 5.29 6.04 -12.09
C TYR A 132 5.57 5.69 -10.62
N ILE A 133 6.83 5.82 -10.21
CA ILE A 133 7.28 5.63 -8.84
C ILE A 133 7.72 6.97 -8.25
N GLY A 134 6.89 7.55 -7.39
CA GLY A 134 7.24 8.72 -6.62
C GLY A 134 6.09 9.35 -5.85
N CYS A 135 6.44 10.08 -4.80
CA CYS A 135 5.55 10.96 -4.05
C CYS A 135 6.35 12.06 -3.34
N ASN A 136 5.73 13.21 -3.13
CA ASN A 136 6.31 14.37 -2.43
C ASN A 136 5.26 15.12 -1.59
N SER A 137 4.21 14.41 -1.18
CA SER A 137 3.07 14.94 -0.42
C SER A 137 2.54 13.93 0.60
N TYR A 138 3.29 12.84 0.84
CA TYR A 138 2.86 11.76 1.71
C TYR A 138 3.40 11.97 3.12
N ASN A 139 2.51 11.81 4.12
CA ASN A 139 2.89 11.75 5.52
C ASN A 139 2.77 10.30 5.99
N VAL A 140 3.83 9.80 6.61
CA VAL A 140 3.77 8.52 7.32
C VAL A 140 2.85 8.69 8.55
N SER A 141 2.11 7.65 8.95
CA SER A 141 1.06 7.75 9.99
C SER A 141 1.59 8.12 11.40
N GLU A 142 0.76 8.01 12.44
CA GLU A 142 1.13 8.46 13.80
C GLU A 142 2.24 7.58 14.41
N ASP A 143 3.34 8.25 14.79
CA ASP A 143 4.50 7.72 15.52
C ASP A 143 5.25 6.54 14.87
N PRO A 144 5.80 6.70 13.64
CA PRO A 144 6.69 5.69 13.06
C PRO A 144 8.05 5.68 13.76
N THR A 145 8.69 4.52 13.85
CA THR A 145 10.15 4.45 14.03
C THR A 145 10.84 4.26 12.68
N VAL A 146 12.15 4.51 12.63
CA VAL A 146 12.96 4.19 11.43
C VAL A 146 12.94 2.69 11.15
N GLU A 147 12.92 1.86 12.19
CA GLU A 147 12.83 0.40 12.06
C GLU A 147 11.49 -0.03 11.42
N ASP A 148 10.37 0.56 11.84
CA ASP A 148 9.07 0.22 11.27
C ASP A 148 9.00 0.50 9.77
N VAL A 149 9.47 1.69 9.36
CA VAL A 149 9.49 2.08 7.93
C VAL A 149 10.49 1.24 7.14
N TYR A 150 11.63 0.88 7.75
CA TYR A 150 12.57 -0.07 7.16
C TYR A 150 11.94 -1.43 6.89
N LEU A 151 11.18 -1.98 7.85
CA LEU A 151 10.55 -3.30 7.72
C LEU A 151 9.51 -3.31 6.59
N ASP A 152 8.74 -2.24 6.45
CA ASP A 152 7.83 -2.08 5.32
C ASP A 152 8.58 -2.08 3.98
N TRP A 153 9.62 -1.25 3.85
CA TRP A 153 10.45 -1.23 2.65
C TRP A 153 11.12 -2.57 2.38
N LEU A 154 11.52 -3.31 3.42
CA LEU A 154 12.12 -4.63 3.28
C LEU A 154 11.12 -5.62 2.68
N TYR A 155 9.87 -5.66 3.17
CA TYR A 155 8.83 -6.50 2.60
C TYR A 155 8.51 -6.12 1.14
N ILE A 156 8.44 -4.83 0.85
CA ILE A 156 8.23 -4.31 -0.51
C ILE A 156 9.39 -4.74 -1.43
N ALA A 157 10.63 -4.55 -1.01
CA ALA A 157 11.82 -4.91 -1.79
C ALA A 157 11.90 -6.42 -2.07
N GLU A 158 11.65 -7.25 -1.04
CA GLU A 158 11.64 -8.72 -1.19
C GLU A 158 10.53 -9.20 -2.14
N THR A 159 9.38 -8.52 -2.15
CA THR A 159 8.24 -8.90 -3.00
C THR A 159 8.43 -8.42 -4.44
N PHE A 160 8.97 -7.21 -4.63
CA PHE A 160 9.10 -6.56 -5.93
C PHE A 160 10.58 -6.34 -6.27
N SER A 161 11.28 -7.42 -6.58
CA SER A 161 12.74 -7.40 -6.84
C SER A 161 13.18 -6.50 -7.99
N PHE A 162 12.25 -6.07 -8.84
CA PHE A 162 12.47 -5.15 -9.96
C PHE A 162 12.44 -3.67 -9.54
N LEU A 163 12.01 -3.34 -8.32
CA LEU A 163 11.98 -1.97 -7.85
C LEU A 163 13.39 -1.42 -7.67
N LYS A 164 13.56 -0.20 -8.18
CA LYS A 164 14.73 0.65 -7.96
C LYS A 164 14.25 2.04 -7.57
N LEU A 165 14.37 2.39 -6.30
CA LEU A 165 13.90 3.66 -5.79
C LEU A 165 14.69 4.12 -4.57
N ARG A 166 14.54 5.41 -4.24
CA ARG A 166 15.03 6.04 -3.03
C ARG A 166 13.85 6.65 -2.29
N SER A 167 13.90 6.61 -0.97
CA SER A 167 12.90 7.24 -0.11
C SER A 167 13.57 7.98 1.03
N GLN A 168 13.05 9.14 1.40
CA GLN A 168 13.52 9.93 2.53
C GLN A 168 12.37 10.26 3.49
N LEU A 169 12.62 10.06 4.78
CA LEU A 169 11.79 10.59 5.86
C LEU A 169 12.34 11.93 6.33
N PHE A 170 11.45 12.81 6.74
CA PHE A 170 11.77 14.18 7.14
C PHE A 170 11.48 14.44 8.62
N ASP A 171 12.19 15.40 9.20
CA ASP A 171 12.00 15.86 10.59
C ASP A 171 10.71 16.66 10.83
N GLN A 172 9.88 16.82 9.80
CA GLN A 172 8.60 17.51 9.83
C GLN A 172 7.59 16.85 8.89
N GLU A 173 6.33 17.27 9.00
CA GLU A 173 5.26 16.94 8.05
C GLU A 173 5.58 17.40 6.62
N ALA A 174 5.03 16.68 5.64
CA ALA A 174 4.97 17.11 4.26
C ALA A 174 4.29 18.49 4.15
N GLY A 175 4.85 19.36 3.33
CA GLY A 175 4.39 20.74 3.10
C GLY A 175 5.08 21.79 3.97
N LYS A 176 5.94 21.41 4.93
CA LYS A 176 6.79 22.37 5.66
C LYS A 176 8.03 22.73 4.83
N ALA A 177 8.25 24.02 4.64
CA ALA A 177 9.31 24.54 3.75
C ALA A 177 10.74 24.32 4.28
N ASP A 178 10.90 24.15 5.58
CA ASP A 178 12.17 23.99 6.29
C ASP A 178 12.43 22.54 6.73
N ALA A 179 11.60 21.59 6.30
CA ALA A 179 11.77 20.17 6.57
C ALA A 179 13.10 19.66 6.03
N LYS A 180 13.79 18.84 6.81
CA LYS A 180 15.09 18.24 6.47
C LYS A 180 14.97 16.72 6.46
N PRO A 181 15.58 16.04 5.48
CA PRO A 181 15.60 14.59 5.49
C PRO A 181 16.47 14.11 6.66
N VAL A 182 15.99 13.11 7.40
CA VAL A 182 16.69 12.55 8.57
C VAL A 182 17.22 11.14 8.32
N VAL A 183 16.54 10.37 7.47
CA VAL A 183 16.98 9.05 7.05
C VAL A 183 16.59 8.81 5.59
N GLU A 184 17.44 8.10 4.87
CA GLU A 184 17.19 7.67 3.50
C GLU A 184 17.23 6.15 3.39
N PHE A 185 16.27 5.59 2.67
CA PHE A 185 16.21 4.19 2.26
C PHE A 185 16.50 4.10 0.76
N LYS A 186 17.45 3.25 0.37
CA LYS A 186 17.71 2.91 -1.04
C LYS A 186 17.29 1.47 -1.29
N ILE A 187 16.36 1.30 -2.20
CA ILE A 187 15.75 0.02 -2.53
C ILE A 187 16.19 -0.39 -3.93
N GLU A 188 16.89 -1.51 -4.03
CA GLU A 188 17.34 -2.09 -5.30
C GLU A 188 17.63 -3.59 -5.12
N ASN A 189 17.29 -4.43 -6.11
CA ASN A 189 17.61 -5.86 -6.12
C ASN A 189 17.19 -6.64 -4.86
N SER A 190 15.97 -6.40 -4.36
CA SER A 190 15.44 -7.02 -3.13
C SER A 190 16.21 -6.68 -1.85
N TYR A 191 16.95 -5.58 -1.86
CA TYR A 191 17.72 -5.08 -0.73
C TYR A 191 17.31 -3.66 -0.36
N VAL A 192 17.42 -3.33 0.93
CA VAL A 192 17.18 -1.99 1.48
C VAL A 192 18.43 -1.53 2.21
N GLU A 193 19.08 -0.49 1.69
CA GLU A 193 20.17 0.22 2.36
C GLU A 193 19.59 1.40 3.15
N VAL A 194 19.98 1.55 4.42
CA VAL A 194 19.61 2.71 5.24
C VAL A 194 20.84 3.61 5.40
N VAL A 195 20.72 4.88 5.02
CA VAL A 195 21.82 5.86 5.08
C VAL A 195 21.36 7.20 5.67
N ILE A 196 22.33 8.00 6.11
CA ILE A 196 22.08 9.41 6.43
C ILE A 196 22.01 10.18 5.10
N PRO A 197 20.95 10.96 4.87
CA PRO A 197 20.78 11.70 3.62
C PRO A 197 21.85 12.77 3.48
N SER A 198 22.49 12.84 2.31
CA SER A 198 23.45 13.91 1.99
C SER A 198 22.76 15.17 1.46
N GLU A 199 21.62 15.00 0.79
CA GLU A 199 20.82 16.06 0.19
C GLU A 199 19.34 15.62 0.09
N PRO A 200 18.37 16.56 0.05
CA PRO A 200 16.97 16.22 -0.17
C PRO A 200 16.73 15.63 -1.56
N LEU A 201 15.91 14.57 -1.65
CA LEU A 201 15.45 13.99 -2.92
C LEU A 201 14.53 14.94 -3.72
N GLY A 202 13.91 15.90 -3.03
CA GLY A 202 12.99 16.84 -3.62
C GLY A 202 12.49 17.83 -2.56
N VAL A 203 11.50 18.63 -2.95
CA VAL A 203 10.76 19.52 -2.05
C VAL A 203 9.33 19.04 -1.96
N PHE A 204 8.69 19.24 -0.81
CA PHE A 204 7.27 18.93 -0.66
C PHE A 204 6.42 19.90 -1.49
N GLU A 205 5.38 19.37 -2.13
CA GLU A 205 4.38 20.19 -2.79
C GLU A 205 3.50 20.91 -1.74
N THR A 206 3.33 22.23 -1.91
CA THR A 206 2.55 23.08 -0.99
C THR A 206 1.05 23.11 -1.30
N GLN A 207 0.66 22.56 -2.44
CA GLN A 207 -0.74 22.41 -2.88
C GLN A 207 -0.89 21.04 -3.52
N GLY A 208 -2.01 20.37 -3.21
CA GLY A 208 -2.26 18.98 -3.59
C GLY A 208 -1.90 18.72 -5.05
N ASP A 209 -1.07 17.71 -5.25
CA ASP A 209 -0.63 17.27 -6.58
C ASP A 209 -1.86 17.18 -7.49
N ASP A 210 -1.89 17.97 -8.56
CA ASP A 210 -2.95 17.94 -9.58
C ASP A 210 -3.05 16.55 -10.24
N ARG A 211 -2.08 15.65 -9.97
CA ARG A 211 -2.17 14.20 -10.21
C ARG A 211 -3.14 13.48 -9.25
N SER A 212 -4.17 14.17 -8.77
CA SER A 212 -5.29 13.65 -7.97
C SER A 212 -6.15 12.67 -8.77
N GLU A 213 -5.55 11.57 -9.24
CA GLU A 213 -6.27 10.39 -9.68
C GLU A 213 -7.16 9.94 -8.52
N ILE A 214 -8.46 10.24 -8.61
CA ILE A 214 -9.46 9.76 -7.66
C ILE A 214 -9.64 8.26 -7.93
N GLY A 215 -8.74 7.46 -7.37
CA GLY A 215 -8.77 6.01 -7.51
C GLY A 215 -8.53 5.52 -8.94
N CYS A 216 -9.19 4.41 -9.29
CA CYS A 216 -9.20 3.82 -10.62
C CYS A 216 -10.62 3.56 -11.13
N SER A 217 -10.74 3.12 -12.39
CA SER A 217 -11.98 2.55 -12.89
C SER A 217 -12.21 1.14 -12.32
N PHE A 218 -13.46 0.71 -12.24
CA PHE A 218 -13.78 -0.64 -11.75
C PHE A 218 -13.15 -1.73 -12.64
N GLU A 219 -13.06 -1.49 -13.94
CA GLU A 219 -12.45 -2.40 -14.92
C GLU A 219 -10.94 -2.52 -14.68
N GLN A 220 -10.25 -1.41 -14.38
CA GLN A 220 -8.83 -1.42 -14.02
C GLN A 220 -8.58 -2.19 -12.71
N PHE A 221 -9.39 -1.93 -11.68
CA PHE A 221 -9.35 -2.68 -10.42
C PHE A 221 -9.58 -4.18 -10.65
N LYS A 222 -10.63 -4.52 -11.38
CA LYS A 222 -10.98 -5.89 -11.73
C LYS A 222 -9.82 -6.59 -12.45
N GLU A 223 -9.25 -5.95 -13.47
CA GLU A 223 -8.11 -6.48 -14.22
C GLU A 223 -6.90 -6.75 -13.30
N ALA A 224 -6.61 -5.84 -12.37
CA ALA A 224 -5.51 -6.00 -11.42
C ALA A 224 -5.73 -7.15 -10.43
N VAL A 225 -6.95 -7.28 -9.89
CA VAL A 225 -7.34 -8.42 -9.03
C VAL A 225 -7.24 -9.74 -9.79
N ASP A 226 -7.72 -9.78 -11.04
CA ASP A 226 -7.69 -11.00 -11.86
C ASP A 226 -6.26 -11.39 -12.24
N LEU A 227 -5.41 -10.42 -12.56
CA LEU A 227 -3.99 -10.62 -12.80
C LEU A 227 -3.34 -11.30 -11.58
N ARG A 228 -3.59 -10.81 -10.36
CA ARG A 228 -3.05 -11.39 -9.13
C ARG A 228 -3.55 -12.81 -8.88
N LYS A 229 -4.86 -13.05 -8.99
CA LYS A 229 -5.45 -14.38 -8.84
C LYS A 229 -4.86 -15.38 -9.85
N SER A 230 -4.64 -14.96 -11.09
CA SER A 230 -4.09 -15.83 -12.15
C SER A 230 -2.63 -16.27 -11.89
N LYS A 231 -1.82 -15.42 -11.23
CA LYS A 231 -0.42 -15.74 -10.92
C LYS A 231 -0.29 -16.77 -9.80
N ARG A 232 -1.20 -16.76 -8.83
CA ARG A 232 -1.20 -17.70 -7.69
C ARG A 232 -1.48 -19.13 -8.12
N VAL A 233 -2.43 -19.35 -9.04
CA VAL A 233 -2.75 -20.70 -9.54
C VAL A 233 -1.49 -21.40 -10.09
N ARG A 234 -0.60 -20.66 -10.73
CA ARG A 234 0.64 -21.21 -11.30
C ARG A 234 1.66 -21.64 -10.24
N THR A 235 1.71 -20.97 -9.09
CA THR A 235 2.67 -21.32 -8.04
C THR A 235 2.28 -22.61 -7.31
N ASP A 236 0.98 -22.86 -7.13
CA ASP A 236 0.50 -24.05 -6.40
C ASP A 236 0.58 -25.32 -7.26
N GLU A 237 0.43 -25.22 -8.58
CA GLU A 237 0.59 -26.36 -9.51
C GLU A 237 2.04 -26.85 -9.63
N THR A 238 3.02 -25.98 -9.35
CA THR A 238 4.45 -26.30 -9.47
C THR A 238 5.00 -27.05 -8.25
N ILE A 239 4.24 -27.13 -7.15
CA ILE A 239 4.70 -27.75 -5.88
C ILE A 239 4.38 -29.27 -5.83
N TYR A 240 3.71 -29.83 -6.84
CA TYR A 240 3.30 -31.25 -6.84
C TYR A 240 4.08 -32.18 -7.77
N PHE A 241 5.22 -31.75 -8.33
CA PHE A 241 6.11 -32.62 -9.11
C PHE A 241 7.57 -32.36 -8.75
N ASP A 242 8.03 -32.95 -7.65
CA ASP A 242 9.38 -33.55 -7.46
C ASP A 242 9.51 -34.19 -6.07
#